data_AF-A0A2W7B739-F1
#
_entry.id   AF-A0A2W7B739-F1
#
_cell.length_a   1.000
_cell.length_b   1.000
_cell.length_c   1.000
_cell.angle_alpha   90.00
_cell.angle_beta   90.00
_cell.angle_gamma   90.00
#
_symmetry.space_group_name_H-M   'P 1'
#
loop_
_entity.id
_entity.type
_entity.pdbx_description
1 polymer ?
#
loop_
_entity_poly.entity_id
_entity_poly.type
_entity_poly.pdbx_seq_one_letter_code
_entity_poly.pdbx_strand_id
1 'polypeptide(L)'
;MERLSYSRIESITKRIIVPPISKSIREQIINQADNRCEYCRSSSRLTGIPLVIDHIVPTSLMGSNEIDNLCAACYRCNEFKGAKITSNDPVTNEFILLFNPRKEKWSDHFSWANGGTHIIGITATGRATVLSLRLNNENIVQARAIWIGLNWHPPEN
;
A
#
# COMPACT_ATOMS: atom_id res chain seq x y z
N MET A 1 -30.24 -40.44 -2.23
CA MET A 1 -29.24 -39.47 -1.71
C MET A 1 -27.90 -39.79 -2.35
N GLU A 2 -27.68 -39.29 -3.56
CA GLU A 2 -26.41 -39.49 -4.27
C GLU A 2 -25.28 -38.73 -3.57
N ARG A 3 -24.23 -39.44 -3.18
CA ARG A 3 -22.95 -38.83 -2.77
C ARG A 3 -22.36 -38.17 -4.01
N LEU A 4 -22.24 -36.85 -3.99
CA LEU A 4 -21.50 -36.12 -5.00
C LEU A 4 -20.07 -36.69 -5.08
N SER A 5 -19.64 -37.06 -6.27
CA SER A 5 -18.30 -37.59 -6.52
C SER A 5 -17.23 -36.58 -6.07
N TYR A 6 -16.10 -37.08 -5.60
CA TYR A 6 -14.96 -36.26 -5.15
C TYR A 6 -14.49 -35.24 -6.21
N SER A 7 -14.65 -35.59 -7.50
CA SER A 7 -14.39 -34.70 -8.65
C SER A 7 -15.29 -33.46 -8.73
N ARG A 8 -16.49 -33.50 -8.13
CA ARG A 8 -17.44 -32.37 -8.12
C ARG A 8 -17.10 -31.36 -7.03
N ILE A 9 -16.42 -31.79 -5.96
CA ILE A 9 -15.91 -30.90 -4.88
C ILE A 9 -14.69 -30.10 -5.38
N GLU A 10 -13.79 -30.71 -6.18
CA GLU A 10 -12.64 -29.99 -6.76
C GLU A 10 -13.05 -28.85 -7.70
N SER A 11 -14.21 -28.95 -8.36
CA SER A 11 -14.74 -27.89 -9.23
C SER A 11 -15.28 -26.67 -8.48
N ILE A 12 -15.56 -26.82 -7.17
CA ILE A 12 -16.18 -25.77 -6.33
C ILE A 12 -15.11 -25.00 -5.52
N THR A 13 -13.90 -25.56 -5.37
CA THR A 13 -12.80 -24.94 -4.62
C THR A 13 -11.50 -24.85 -5.41
N LYS A 14 -11.54 -24.38 -6.67
CA LYS A 14 -10.33 -23.81 -7.28
C LYS A 14 -9.97 -22.55 -6.49
N ARG A 15 -9.20 -22.72 -5.40
CA ARG A 15 -8.33 -21.65 -4.91
C ARG A 15 -7.55 -21.21 -6.14
N ILE A 16 -7.79 -19.99 -6.61
CA ILE A 16 -6.98 -19.39 -7.65
C ILE A 16 -5.55 -19.36 -7.09
N ILE A 17 -4.71 -20.29 -7.56
CA ILE A 17 -3.31 -20.33 -7.18
C ILE A 17 -2.67 -19.15 -7.90
N VAL A 18 -2.62 -18.01 -7.23
CA VAL A 18 -1.85 -16.88 -7.73
C VAL A 18 -0.38 -17.28 -7.61
N PRO A 19 0.38 -17.32 -8.72
CA PRO A 19 1.77 -17.67 -8.66
C PRO A 19 2.52 -16.69 -7.75
N PRO A 20 3.59 -17.14 -7.07
CA PRO A 20 4.40 -16.22 -6.27
C PRO A 20 5.06 -15.17 -7.17
N ILE A 21 5.16 -13.93 -6.67
CA ILE A 21 5.91 -12.86 -7.34
C ILE A 21 7.39 -13.24 -7.32
N SER A 22 8.05 -13.19 -8.48
CA SER A 22 9.46 -13.57 -8.62
C SER A 22 10.37 -12.66 -7.80
N LYS A 23 11.53 -13.20 -7.38
CA LYS A 23 12.54 -12.43 -6.63
C LYS A 23 13.03 -11.21 -7.41
N SER A 24 13.24 -11.34 -8.73
CA SER A 24 13.70 -10.24 -9.58
C SER A 24 12.68 -9.10 -9.65
N ILE A 25 11.38 -9.39 -9.79
CA ILE A 25 10.33 -8.37 -9.78
C ILE A 25 10.25 -7.68 -8.42
N ARG A 26 10.35 -8.44 -7.32
CA ARG A 26 10.39 -7.89 -5.95
C ARG A 26 11.53 -6.89 -5.78
N GLU A 27 12.74 -7.27 -6.17
CA GLU A 27 13.94 -6.43 -6.09
C GLU A 27 13.81 -5.19 -6.97
N GLN A 28 13.29 -5.34 -8.19
CA GLN A 28 13.05 -4.24 -9.11
C GLN A 28 12.11 -3.18 -8.50
N ILE A 29 10.96 -3.61 -7.96
CA ILE A 29 9.97 -2.68 -7.38
C ILE A 29 10.53 -1.98 -6.14
N ILE A 30 11.21 -2.71 -5.24
CA ILE A 30 11.81 -2.14 -4.03
C ILE A 30 12.92 -1.12 -4.36
N ASN A 31 13.74 -1.41 -5.38
CA ASN A 31 14.79 -0.50 -5.83
C ASN A 31 14.19 0.76 -6.49
N GLN A 32 13.16 0.61 -7.31
CA GLN A 32 12.43 1.75 -7.89
C GLN A 32 11.81 2.65 -6.81
N ALA A 33 11.38 2.07 -5.69
CA ALA A 33 10.82 2.80 -4.57
C ALA A 33 11.87 3.39 -3.60
N ASP A 34 13.17 3.36 -3.93
CA ASP A 34 14.27 3.79 -3.06
C ASP A 34 14.21 3.19 -1.64
N ASN A 35 13.87 1.90 -1.53
CA ASN A 35 13.68 1.24 -0.24
C ASN A 35 12.66 1.97 0.67
N ARG A 36 11.64 2.62 0.10
CA ARG A 36 10.56 3.30 0.83
C ARG A 36 9.21 2.67 0.51
N CYS A 37 8.32 2.68 1.48
CA CYS A 37 6.91 2.42 1.25
C CYS A 37 6.35 3.50 0.32
N GLU A 38 5.70 3.11 -0.77
CA GLU A 38 5.18 4.05 -1.77
C GLU A 38 3.93 4.80 -1.30
N TYR A 39 3.26 4.32 -0.25
CA TYR A 39 2.15 5.03 0.38
C TYR A 39 2.62 6.04 1.44
N CYS A 40 3.37 5.57 2.44
CA CYS A 40 3.72 6.37 3.62
C CYS A 40 5.14 6.97 3.60
N ARG A 41 5.91 6.68 2.55
CA ARG A 41 7.30 7.14 2.30
C ARG A 41 8.32 6.79 3.39
N SER A 42 7.94 5.96 4.37
CA SER A 42 8.84 5.42 5.39
C SER A 42 9.88 4.51 4.74
N SER A 43 11.15 4.74 5.04
CA SER A 43 12.25 3.90 4.55
C SER A 43 12.37 2.62 5.40
N SER A 44 12.53 1.47 4.73
CA SER A 44 12.83 0.20 5.41
C SER A 44 14.15 0.25 6.18
N ARG A 45 15.10 1.11 5.77
CA ARG A 45 16.37 1.32 6.47
C ARG A 45 16.18 1.99 7.83
N LEU A 46 15.19 2.88 7.93
CA LEU A 46 14.86 3.56 9.19
C LEU A 46 14.00 2.68 10.10
N THR A 47 13.09 1.89 9.52
CA THR A 47 12.21 1.01 10.31
C THR A 47 12.87 -0.32 10.68
N GLY A 48 13.95 -0.71 10.01
CA GLY A 48 14.58 -2.03 10.17
C GLY A 48 13.70 -3.20 9.71
N ILE A 49 12.62 -2.92 8.97
CA ILE A 49 11.62 -3.90 8.54
C ILE A 49 11.62 -3.95 7.01
N PRO A 50 11.81 -5.13 6.39
CA PRO A 50 11.73 -5.28 4.93
C PRO A 50 10.38 -4.82 4.38
N LEU A 51 10.39 -4.23 3.18
CA LEU A 51 9.17 -3.95 2.45
C LEU A 51 8.55 -5.24 1.91
N VAL A 52 7.24 -5.23 1.77
CA VAL A 52 6.48 -6.26 1.07
C VAL A 52 6.05 -5.72 -0.29
N ILE A 53 5.69 -6.63 -1.20
CA ILE A 53 5.03 -6.23 -2.45
C ILE A 53 3.52 -6.31 -2.23
N ASP A 54 2.87 -5.18 -2.43
CA ASP A 54 1.42 -5.04 -2.40
C ASP A 54 0.88 -5.01 -3.83
N HIS A 55 -0.29 -5.61 -4.01
CA HIS A 55 -1.07 -5.58 -5.25
C HIS A 55 -2.04 -4.40 -5.19
N ILE A 56 -1.89 -3.42 -6.06
CA ILE A 56 -2.75 -2.23 -6.10
C ILE A 56 -4.21 -2.64 -6.29
N VAL A 57 -4.50 -3.43 -7.33
CA VAL A 57 -5.70 -4.25 -7.42
C VAL A 57 -5.38 -5.59 -6.77
N PRO A 58 -6.05 -5.98 -5.67
CA PRO A 58 -5.74 -7.20 -4.95
C PRO A 58 -6.06 -8.45 -5.77
N THR A 59 -5.40 -9.55 -5.44
CA THR A 59 -5.62 -10.85 -6.09
C THR A 59 -7.04 -11.39 -5.93
N SER A 60 -7.73 -11.05 -4.84
CA SER A 60 -9.16 -11.36 -4.64
C SER A 60 -10.07 -10.69 -5.67
N LEU A 61 -9.58 -9.65 -6.34
CA LEU A 61 -10.23 -8.96 -7.46
C LEU A 61 -9.52 -9.23 -8.79
N MET A 62 -8.83 -10.37 -8.90
CA MET A 62 -8.08 -10.79 -10.09
C MET A 62 -6.93 -9.85 -10.50
N GLY A 63 -6.34 -9.15 -9.55
CA GLY A 63 -5.12 -8.37 -9.78
C GLY A 63 -3.95 -9.20 -10.30
N SER A 64 -3.23 -8.66 -11.28
CA SER A 64 -2.07 -9.31 -11.91
C SER A 64 -0.79 -9.21 -11.07
N ASN A 65 0.19 -10.07 -11.36
CA ASN A 65 1.56 -9.93 -10.87
C ASN A 65 2.45 -9.07 -11.78
N GLU A 66 1.83 -8.30 -12.68
CA GLU A 66 2.56 -7.39 -13.57
C GLU A 66 3.03 -6.15 -12.80
N ILE A 67 4.16 -5.59 -13.22
CA ILE A 67 4.82 -4.48 -12.51
C ILE A 67 3.89 -3.25 -12.37
N ASP A 68 2.95 -3.04 -13.29
CA ASP A 68 1.99 -1.94 -13.25
C ASP A 68 0.90 -2.10 -12.19
N ASN A 69 0.75 -3.28 -11.61
CA ASN A 69 -0.17 -3.59 -10.51
C ASN A 69 0.54 -3.82 -9.17
N LEU A 70 1.86 -3.73 -9.12
CA LEU A 70 2.64 -4.02 -7.92
C LEU A 70 3.35 -2.77 -7.39
N CYS A 71 3.42 -2.62 -6.07
CA CYS A 71 4.15 -1.55 -5.41
C CYS A 71 4.86 -2.02 -4.13
N ALA A 72 5.91 -1.33 -3.72
CA ALA A 72 6.59 -1.56 -2.46
C ALA A 72 5.80 -0.90 -1.32
N ALA A 73 5.39 -1.70 -0.33
CA ALA A 73 4.64 -1.23 0.83
C ALA A 73 5.32 -1.67 2.13
N CYS A 74 5.20 -0.87 3.19
CA CYS A 74 5.49 -1.39 4.52
C CYS A 74 4.36 -2.34 4.95
N TYR A 75 4.67 -3.29 5.83
CA TYR A 75 3.72 -4.30 6.29
C TYR A 75 2.38 -3.69 6.73
N ARG A 76 2.43 -2.58 7.49
CA ARG A 76 1.24 -1.92 8.02
C ARG A 76 0.38 -1.27 6.94
N CYS A 77 0.98 -0.55 5.98
CA CYS A 77 0.20 0.04 4.90
C CYS A 77 -0.49 -1.04 4.06
N ASN A 78 0.24 -2.12 3.76
CA ASN A 78 -0.30 -3.29 3.06
C ASN A 78 -1.46 -3.94 3.84
N GLU A 79 -1.28 -4.16 5.15
CA GLU A 79 -2.29 -4.73 6.03
C GLU A 79 -3.56 -3.87 6.09
N PHE A 80 -3.41 -2.56 6.32
CA PHE A 80 -4.56 -1.65 6.40
C PHE A 80 -5.23 -1.43 5.05
N LYS A 81 -4.50 -1.47 3.94
CA LYS A 81 -5.11 -1.47 2.60
C LYS A 81 -5.92 -2.75 2.40
N GLY A 82 -5.31 -3.92 2.68
CA GLY A 82 -5.93 -5.22 2.46
C GLY A 82 -6.46 -5.34 1.03
N ALA A 83 -7.71 -5.80 0.89
CA ALA A 83 -8.39 -5.93 -0.40
C ALA A 83 -9.11 -4.65 -0.88
N LYS A 84 -8.91 -3.49 -0.22
CA LYS A 84 -9.58 -2.24 -0.60
C LYS A 84 -8.88 -1.62 -1.81
N ILE A 85 -9.68 -1.24 -2.80
CA ILE A 85 -9.29 -0.37 -3.92
C ILE A 85 -9.97 1.00 -3.87
N THR A 86 -10.99 1.14 -3.03
CA THR A 86 -11.71 2.40 -2.77
C THR A 86 -11.86 2.62 -1.27
N SER A 87 -12.08 3.87 -0.87
CA SER A 87 -12.53 4.23 0.47
C SER A 87 -13.33 5.52 0.43
N ASN A 88 -14.05 5.81 1.50
CA ASN A 88 -14.84 7.02 1.64
C ASN A 88 -13.91 8.24 1.79
N ASP A 89 -14.12 9.28 0.98
CA ASP A 89 -13.50 10.57 1.22
C ASP A 89 -14.23 11.28 2.37
N PRO A 90 -13.56 11.64 3.47
CA PRO A 90 -14.20 12.26 4.64
C PRO A 90 -14.85 13.63 4.34
N VAL A 91 -14.52 14.27 3.21
CA VAL A 91 -15.09 15.56 2.83
C VAL A 91 -16.33 15.41 1.96
N THR A 92 -16.27 14.61 0.89
CA THR A 92 -17.41 14.45 -0.04
C THR A 92 -18.35 13.31 0.33
N ASN A 93 -17.92 12.40 1.22
CA ASN A 93 -18.61 11.15 1.56
C ASN A 93 -18.81 10.20 0.36
N GLU A 94 -18.08 10.41 -0.73
CA GLU A 94 -18.09 9.53 -1.91
C GLU A 94 -17.04 8.42 -1.78
N PHE A 95 -17.28 7.29 -2.46
CA PHE A 95 -16.27 6.25 -2.60
C PHE A 95 -15.25 6.63 -3.68
N ILE A 96 -14.03 6.94 -3.25
CA ILE A 96 -12.93 7.35 -4.12
C ILE A 96 -11.92 6.21 -4.22
N LEU A 97 -11.29 6.08 -5.38
CA LEU A 97 -10.15 5.16 -5.55
C LEU A 97 -9.02 5.52 -4.59
N LEU A 98 -8.37 4.50 -4.05
CA LEU A 98 -7.15 4.68 -3.28
C LEU A 98 -5.98 5.02 -4.21
N PHE A 99 -4.98 5.71 -3.66
CA PHE A 99 -3.80 6.14 -4.39
C PHE A 99 -3.09 4.97 -5.07
N ASN A 100 -2.74 5.17 -6.34
CA ASN A 100 -2.05 4.23 -7.18
C ASN A 100 -0.62 4.73 -7.49
N PRO A 101 0.42 4.22 -6.81
CA PRO A 101 1.80 4.65 -7.02
C PRO A 101 2.35 4.45 -8.44
N ARG A 102 1.68 3.61 -9.26
CA ARG A 102 2.10 3.32 -10.64
C ARG A 102 1.51 4.32 -11.64
N LYS A 103 0.46 5.06 -11.26
CA LYS A 103 -0.27 5.98 -12.14
C LYS A 103 -0.29 7.43 -11.65
N GLU A 104 -0.12 7.64 -10.36
CA GLU A 104 -0.28 8.94 -9.71
C GLU A 104 1.02 9.35 -9.01
N LYS A 105 1.35 10.64 -9.03
CA LYS A 105 2.51 11.18 -8.32
C LYS A 105 2.15 11.45 -6.86
N TRP A 106 2.99 11.05 -5.93
CA TRP A 106 2.73 11.23 -4.50
C TRP A 106 2.47 12.70 -4.15
N SER A 107 3.28 13.63 -4.68
CA SER A 107 3.16 15.07 -4.44
C SER A 107 1.87 15.70 -4.95
N ASP A 108 1.16 15.05 -5.89
CA ASP A 108 -0.09 15.58 -6.44
C ASP A 108 -1.28 15.29 -5.49
N HIS A 109 -1.13 14.29 -4.61
CA HIS A 109 -2.21 13.83 -3.72
C HIS A 109 -1.92 14.04 -2.24
N PHE A 110 -0.65 14.16 -1.87
CA PHE A 110 -0.23 14.26 -0.48
C PHE A 110 0.74 15.41 -0.25
N SER A 111 0.76 15.89 0.99
CA SER A 111 1.78 16.80 1.48
C SER A 111 2.20 16.41 2.89
N TRP A 112 3.43 16.79 3.25
CA TRP A 112 3.91 16.70 4.62
C TRP A 112 3.39 17.89 5.43
N ALA A 113 2.83 17.62 6.61
CA ALA A 113 2.38 18.60 7.58
C ALA A 113 3.12 18.43 8.91
N ASN A 114 3.00 19.42 9.80
CA ASN A 114 3.57 19.40 11.15
C ASN A 114 5.07 19.03 11.14
N GLY A 115 5.85 19.73 10.30
CA GLY A 115 7.28 19.53 10.14
C GLY A 115 7.70 18.18 9.54
N GLY A 116 6.77 17.43 8.92
CA GLY A 116 7.04 16.10 8.33
C GLY A 116 6.48 14.93 9.14
N THR A 117 5.90 15.17 10.32
CA THR A 117 5.37 14.08 11.15
C THR A 117 4.08 13.47 10.58
N HIS A 118 3.30 14.27 9.85
CA HIS A 118 1.99 13.90 9.32
C HIS A 118 1.94 13.97 7.80
N ILE A 119 1.21 13.04 7.18
CA ILE A 119 0.83 13.06 5.77
C ILE A 119 -0.61 13.56 5.68
N ILE A 120 -0.83 14.67 4.98
CA ILE A 120 -2.19 15.15 4.68
C ILE A 120 -2.55 14.83 3.24
N GLY A 121 -3.80 14.44 3.01
CA GLY A 121 -4.36 14.28 1.67
C GLY A 121 -4.87 15.63 1.16
N ILE A 122 -4.30 16.12 0.05
CA ILE A 122 -4.72 17.40 -0.56
C ILE A 122 -5.76 17.19 -1.68
N THR A 123 -6.01 15.93 -2.06
CA THR A 123 -7.08 15.51 -2.98
C THR A 123 -8.01 14.50 -2.30
N ALA A 124 -9.16 14.20 -2.92
CA ALA A 124 -10.10 13.20 -2.41
C ALA A 124 -9.44 11.81 -2.31
N THR A 125 -8.69 11.39 -3.35
CA THR A 125 -7.85 10.18 -3.34
C THR A 125 -6.85 10.20 -2.18
N GLY A 126 -6.18 11.33 -1.96
CA GLY A 126 -5.22 11.48 -0.88
C GLY A 126 -5.86 11.32 0.50
N ARG A 127 -6.98 12.00 0.75
CA ARG A 127 -7.68 11.94 2.04
C ARG A 127 -8.23 10.54 2.33
N ALA A 128 -8.88 9.93 1.35
CA ALA A 128 -9.37 8.56 1.44
C ALA A 128 -8.21 7.58 1.73
N THR A 129 -7.05 7.76 1.09
CA THR A 129 -5.86 6.92 1.31
C THR A 129 -5.26 7.11 2.70
N VAL A 130 -5.07 8.35 3.16
CA VAL A 130 -4.53 8.66 4.49
C VAL A 130 -5.32 7.96 5.59
N LEU A 131 -6.65 8.02 5.51
CA LEU A 131 -7.55 7.39 6.48
C LEU A 131 -7.58 5.88 6.31
N SER A 132 -7.77 5.38 5.09
CA SER A 132 -7.92 3.94 4.82
C SER A 132 -6.68 3.14 5.21
N LEU A 133 -5.48 3.67 4.95
CA LEU A 133 -4.19 3.04 5.26
C LEU A 133 -3.62 3.46 6.62
N ARG A 134 -4.30 4.36 7.34
CA ARG A 134 -3.87 4.90 8.65
C ARG A 134 -2.44 5.44 8.63
N LEU A 135 -2.14 6.27 7.63
CA LEU A 135 -0.79 6.77 7.35
C LEU A 135 -0.18 7.63 8.48
N ASN A 136 -1.02 8.09 9.42
CA ASN A 136 -0.67 8.93 10.58
C ASN A 136 -1.01 8.31 11.94
N ASN A 137 -0.92 7.00 12.06
CA ASN A 137 -1.01 6.37 13.39
C ASN A 137 0.08 6.89 14.34
N GLU A 138 -0.19 6.85 15.63
CA GLU A 138 0.66 7.45 16.67
C GLU A 138 2.11 6.95 16.62
N ASN A 139 2.31 5.64 16.45
CA ASN A 139 3.65 5.05 16.44
C ASN A 139 4.53 5.59 15.29
N ILE A 140 3.99 5.73 14.08
CA ILE A 140 4.78 6.25 12.96
C ILE A 140 4.99 7.76 13.07
N VAL A 141 4.01 8.49 13.62
CA VAL A 141 4.13 9.94 13.88
C VAL A 141 5.26 10.21 14.89
N GLN A 142 5.32 9.44 15.98
CA GLN A 142 6.39 9.52 16.97
C GLN A 142 7.76 9.15 16.36
N ALA A 143 7.82 8.07 15.58
CA ALA A 143 9.05 7.67 14.90
C ALA A 143 9.56 8.76 13.94
N ARG A 144 8.66 9.35 13.13
CA ARG A 144 9.01 10.47 12.23
C ARG A 144 9.55 11.67 12.99
N ALA A 145 9.00 12.01 14.16
CA ALA A 145 9.51 13.10 14.99
C ALA A 145 10.98 12.87 15.39
N ILE A 146 11.35 11.64 15.77
CA ILE A 146 12.74 11.26 16.07
C ILE A 146 13.62 11.37 14.82
N TRP A 147 13.15 10.86 13.68
CA TRP A 147 13.91 10.90 12.42
C TRP A 147 14.13 12.33 11.91
N ILE A 148 13.17 13.23 12.12
CA ILE A 148 13.30 14.66 11.81
C ILE A 148 14.44 15.29 12.62
N GLY A 149 14.56 14.96 13.91
CA GLY A 149 15.67 15.44 14.76
C GLY A 149 17.06 15.00 14.28
N LEU A 150 17.14 13.96 13.45
CA LEU A 150 18.36 13.45 12.83
C LEU A 150 18.49 13.82 11.35
N ASN A 151 17.59 14.66 10.81
CA ASN A 151 17.52 15.06 9.41
C ASN A 151 17.39 13.88 8.43
N TRP A 152 16.72 12.80 8.84
CA TRP A 152 16.46 11.61 8.02
C TRP A 152 15.06 11.60 7.38
N HIS A 153 14.21 12.56 7.76
CA HIS A 153 12.82 12.68 7.35
C HIS A 153 12.37 14.15 7.37
N PRO A 154 11.44 14.59 6.50
CA PRO A 154 10.83 13.85 5.38
C PRO A 154 11.81 13.57 4.22
N PRO A 155 11.55 12.56 3.37
CA PRO A 155 12.28 12.43 2.12
C PRO A 155 11.92 13.57 1.16
N GLU A 156 12.84 13.89 0.26
CA GLU A 156 12.56 14.77 -0.88
C GLU A 156 11.46 14.17 -1.78
N ASN A 157 10.75 15.06 -2.48
CA ASN A 157 9.64 14.72 -3.37
C ASN A 157 10.14 14.07 -4.66
#